data_AF-A0AAE3WJX4-F1
#
_entry.id   AF-A0AAE3WJX4-F1
#
_cell.length_a   1.000
_cell.length_b   1.000
_cell.length_c   1.000
_cell.angle_alpha   90.00
_cell.angle_beta   90.00
_cell.angle_gamma   90.00
#
_symmetry.space_group_name_H-M   'P 1'
#
loop_
_entity.id
_entity.type
_entity.pdbx_description
1 polymer ?
#
loop_
_entity_poly.entity_id
_entity_poly.type
_entity_poly.pdbx_seq_one_letter_code
_entity_poly.pdbx_strand_id
1 'polypeptide(L)' 'MKKTNWFLYVFITALISFVIQAFLNSVGVINMDNIWVDLISWIGIFFVVFIAVELSFNTIHKMKHRTE' A
#
# COMPACT_ATOMS: atom_id res chain seq x y z
N MET A 1 -10.76 -6.61 13.12
CA MET A 1 -9.68 -5.92 13.87
C MET A 1 -10.30 -4.81 14.70
N LYS A 2 -9.85 -4.55 15.95
CA LYS A 2 -10.31 -3.36 16.72
C LYS A 2 -10.10 -2.11 15.85
N LYS A 3 -11.10 -1.20 15.81
CA LYS A 3 -11.17 -0.03 14.91
C LYS A 3 -9.86 0.79 14.86
N THR A 4 -9.14 0.88 15.99
CA THR A 4 -7.84 1.52 16.14
C THR A 4 -6.73 0.88 15.30
N ASN A 5 -6.70 -0.45 15.19
CA ASN A 5 -5.69 -1.16 14.41
C ASN A 5 -5.90 -0.98 12.91
N TRP A 6 -7.15 -0.79 12.48
CA TRP A 6 -7.46 -0.56 11.07
C TRP A 6 -6.99 0.83 10.62
N PHE A 7 -7.22 1.88 11.41
CA PHE A 7 -6.71 3.22 11.08
C PHE A 7 -5.18 3.25 10.99
N LEU A 8 -4.51 2.65 11.98
CA LEU A 8 -3.05 2.61 12.01
C LEU A 8 -2.47 1.81 10.85
N TYR A 9 -3.14 0.72 10.46
CA TYR A 9 -2.81 -0.07 9.28
C TYR A 9 -2.96 0.73 7.98
N VAL A 10 -4.09 1.41 7.79
CA VAL A 10 -4.33 2.27 6.62
C VAL A 10 -3.31 3.40 6.56
N PHE A 11 -3.01 4.02 7.70
CA PHE A 11 -2.03 5.10 7.81
C PHE A 11 -0.61 4.65 7.46
N ILE A 12 -0.17 3.50 7.98
CA ILE A 12 1.14 2.93 7.63
C ILE A 12 1.19 2.58 6.14
N THR A 13 0.12 2.00 5.59
CA THR A 13 0.02 1.68 4.16
C THR A 13 0.14 2.95 3.30
N ALA A 14 -0.48 4.04 3.74
CA ALA A 14 -0.39 5.35 3.08
C ALA A 14 1.04 5.90 3.10
N LEU A 15 1.74 5.82 4.23
CA LEU A 15 3.15 6.21 4.34
C LEU A 15 4.05 5.37 3.44
N ILE A 16 3.87 4.05 3.41
CA ILE A 16 4.65 3.15 2.54
C ILE A 16 4.43 3.51 1.07
N SER A 17 3.18 3.78 0.68
CA SER A 17 2.82 4.16 -0.68
C SER A 17 3.50 5.47 -1.09
N PHE A 18 3.61 6.43 -0.16
CA PHE A 18 4.32 7.69 -0.38
C PHE A 18 5.83 7.47 -0.61
N VAL A 19 6.46 6.56 0.14
CA VAL A 19 7.88 6.20 -0.04
C VAL A 19 8.10 5.50 -1.38
N ILE A 20 7.25 4.54 -1.74
CA ILE A 20 7.30 3.84 -3.03
C ILE A 20 7.16 4.84 -4.18
N GLN A 21 6.24 5.79 -4.05
CA GLN A 21 6.05 6.84 -5.03
C GLN A 21 7.31 7.71 -5.21
N ALA A 22 7.88 8.20 -4.12
CA ALA A 22 9.11 9.00 -4.18
C ALA A 22 10.28 8.21 -4.81
N PHE A 23 10.38 6.91 -4.50
CA PHE A 23 11.36 6.03 -5.12
C PHE A 23 11.15 5.88 -6.63
N LEU A 24 9.92 5.59 -7.07
CA LEU A 24 9.57 5.44 -8.48
C LEU A 24 9.79 6.72 -9.30
N ASN A 25 9.57 7.89 -8.68
CA ASN A 25 9.94 9.17 -9.27
C ASN A 25 11.46 9.32 -9.41
N SER A 26 12.21 8.98 -8.35
CA SER A 26 13.68 9.09 -8.34
C SER A 26 14.36 8.20 -9.38
N VAL A 27 13.77 7.05 -9.74
CA VAL A 27 14.30 6.15 -10.78
C VAL A 27 13.75 6.48 -12.18
N GLY A 28 12.96 7.54 -12.33
CA GLY A 28 12.42 8.00 -13.61
C GLY A 28 11.30 7.12 -14.19
N VAL A 29 10.69 6.25 -13.38
CA VAL A 29 9.58 5.38 -13.81
C VAL A 29 8.28 6.18 -13.94
N ILE A 30 8.12 7.22 -13.13
CA ILE A 30 6.95 8.10 -13.12
C ILE A 30 7.47 9.53 -13.17
N ASN A 31 6.90 10.36 -14.05
CA ASN A 31 7.26 11.78 -14.12
C ASN A 31 6.21 12.63 -13.39
N MET A 32 6.62 13.31 -12.33
CA MET A 32 5.74 14.03 -11.40
C MET A 32 5.72 15.55 -11.64
N ASP A 33 5.69 15.98 -12.90
CA ASP A 33 5.64 17.41 -13.24
C ASP A 33 4.31 18.08 -12.85
N ASN A 34 3.27 17.29 -12.56
CA ASN A 34 1.96 17.80 -12.18
C ASN A 34 1.48 17.16 -10.87
N ILE A 35 1.17 18.00 -9.88
CA ILE A 35 0.68 17.59 -8.56
C ILE A 35 -0.62 16.77 -8.63
N TRP A 36 -1.46 16.99 -9.64
CA TRP A 36 -2.66 16.19 -9.85
C TRP A 36 -2.35 14.78 -10.34
N VAL A 37 -1.33 14.64 -11.20
CA VAL A 37 -0.85 13.34 -11.68
C VAL A 37 -0.14 12.60 -10.55
N ASP A 38 0.61 13.32 -9.73
CA ASP A 38 1.25 12.80 -8.52
C ASP A 38 0.21 12.24 -7.53
N LEU A 39 -0.87 13.00 -7.27
CA LEU A 39 -1.96 12.55 -6.39
C LEU A 39 -2.68 11.32 -6.94
N ILE A 40 -2.98 11.28 -8.24
CA ILE A 40 -3.67 10.14 -8.88
C ILE A 40 -2.77 8.89 -8.88
N SER A 41 -1.48 9.05 -9.19
CA SER A 41 -0.50 7.97 -9.12
C SER A 41 -0.38 7.42 -7.70
N TRP A 42 -0.43 8.31 -6.70
CA TRP A 42 -0.37 7.92 -5.30
C TRP A 42 -1.54 7.08 -4.87
N ILE A 43 -2.75 7.50 -5.25
CA ILE A 43 -3.98 6.75 -4.99
C ILE A 43 -3.89 5.37 -5.66
N GLY A 44 -3.40 5.29 -6.90
CA GLY A 44 -3.19 4.03 -7.61
C GLY A 44 -2.23 3.09 -6.88
N ILE A 45 -1.05 3.58 -6.51
CA ILE A 45 -0.03 2.81 -5.75
C ILE A 45 -0.61 2.35 -4.41
N PHE A 46 -1.32 3.24 -3.72
CA PHE A 46 -1.94 2.96 -2.43
C PHE A 46 -2.92 1.78 -2.50
N PHE A 47 -3.80 1.76 -3.49
CA PHE A 47 -4.74 0.63 -3.66
C PHE A 47 -4.03 -0.69 -3.92
N VAL A 48 -2.99 -0.69 -4.77
CA VAL A 48 -2.22 -1.90 -5.08
C VAL A 48 -1.52 -2.43 -3.83
N VAL A 49 -0.85 -1.56 -3.07
CA VAL A 49 -0.18 -1.94 -1.83
C VAL A 49 -1.19 -2.43 -0.79
N PHE A 50 -2.31 -1.72 -0.61
CA PHE A 50 -3.35 -2.10 0.33
C PHE A 50 -3.89 -3.50 0.05
N ILE A 51 -4.24 -3.80 -1.21
CA ILE A 51 -4.71 -5.12 -1.63
C ILE A 51 -3.62 -6.18 -1.44
N ALA A 52 -2.37 -5.88 -1.81
CA ALA A 52 -1.26 -6.83 -1.66
C ALA A 52 -1.03 -7.21 -0.18
N VAL A 53 -1.11 -6.23 0.72
CA VAL A 53 -0.96 -6.47 2.16
C VAL A 53 -2.18 -7.26 2.68
N GLU A 54 -3.40 -6.89 2.29
CA GLU A 54 -4.61 -7.62 2.68
C GLU A 54 -4.62 -9.08 2.20
N LEU A 55 -4.21 -9.33 0.96
CA LEU A 55 -4.03 -10.68 0.40
C LEU A 55 -2.94 -11.46 1.14
N SER A 56 -1.83 -10.81 1.51
CA SER A 56 -0.76 -11.44 2.28
C SER A 56 -1.26 -11.89 3.66
N PHE A 57 -1.98 -11.03 4.37
CA PHE A 57 -2.61 -11.39 5.64
C PHE A 57 -3.61 -12.54 5.50
N ASN A 58 -4.45 -12.51 4.46
CA ASN A 58 -5.44 -13.55 4.24
C ASN A 58 -4.79 -14.90 3.88
N THR A 59 -3.70 -14.87 3.10
CA THR A 59 -2.92 -16.06 2.74
C THR A 59 -2.21 -16.66 3.96
N ILE A 60 -1.61 -15.82 4.80
CA ILE A 60 -0.98 -16.26 6.06
C ILE A 60 -2.03 -16.92 6.98
N HIS A 61 -3.21 -16.32 7.10
CA HIS A 61 -4.30 -16.88 7.91
C HIS A 61 -4.80 -18.23 7.36
N LYS A 62 -4.86 -18.36 6.03
CA LYS A 62 -5.25 -19.59 5.34
C LYS A 62 -4.19 -20.70 5.46
N MET A 63 -2.91 -20.35 5.56
CA MET A 63 -1.83 -21.31 5.82
C MET A 63 -1.82 -21.79 7.27
N LYS A 64 -2.11 -20.90 8.24
CA LYS A 64 -2.17 -21.26 9.66
C LYS A 64 -3.24 -22.33 9.96
N HIS A 65 -4.36 -22.33 9.23
CA HIS A 65 -5.43 -23.33 9.36
C HIS A 65 -5.14 -24.68 8.67
N ARG A 66 -4.08 -24.79 7.86
CA ARG A 66 -3.70 -26.04 7.18
C ARG A 66 -2.62 -26.83 7.93
N THR A 67 -2.07 -26.24 8.99
CA THR A 67 -1.05 -26.85 9.86
C THR A 67 -1.61 -27.41 11.17
N GLU A 68 -2.93 -27.39 11.36
CA GLU A 68 -3.63 -28.10 12.44
C GLU A 68 -4.21 -29.43 11.93
#